data_AF-A0AAV9FM02-F1
#
_entry.id   AF-A0AAV9FM02-F1
#
_cell.length_a   1.000
_cell.length_b   1.000
_cell.length_c   1.000
_cell.angle_alpha   90.00
_cell.angle_beta   90.00
_cell.angle_gamma   90.00
#
_symmetry.space_group_name_H-M   'P 1'
#
loop_
_entity.id
_entity.type
_entity.pdbx_description
1 polymer ?
#
loop_
_entity_poly.entity_id
_entity_poly.type
_entity_poly.pdbx_seq_one_letter_code
_entity_poly.pdbx_strand_id
1 'polypeptide(L)'
;MGRLEWLDVSNNRLEKKIPESMIMIGGHLRHASFRGNRLCGQIPQGRPFNVFPVSAYVHNLCLCGKPMPLCKSNSKATVHA
;
A
#
# COMPACT_ATOMS: atom_id res chain seq x y z
N MET A 1 -7.55 -25.21 1.98
CA MET A 1 -7.55 -23.86 1.38
C MET A 1 -6.12 -23.35 1.35
N GLY A 2 -5.64 -22.91 0.18
CA GLY A 2 -4.26 -22.47 0.01
C GLY A 2 -3.97 -21.18 0.78
N ARG A 3 -2.76 -21.08 1.34
CA ARG A 3 -2.26 -19.88 2.03
C ARG A 3 -1.39 -19.10 1.04
N LEU A 4 -1.73 -17.83 0.82
CA LEU A 4 -0.92 -16.96 -0.04
C LEU A 4 0.26 -16.43 0.77
N GLU A 5 1.45 -16.92 0.45
CA GLU A 5 2.70 -16.51 1.12
C GLU A 5 3.50 -15.51 0.28
N TRP A 6 3.31 -15.52 -1.05
CA TRP A 6 4.05 -14.71 -2.00
C TRP A 6 3.10 -13.99 -2.96
N LEU A 7 3.17 -12.65 -2.98
CA LEU A 7 2.41 -11.81 -3.89
C LEU A 7 3.34 -10.86 -4.65
N ASP A 8 3.74 -11.24 -5.86
CA ASP A 8 4.49 -10.34 -6.73
C ASP A 8 3.61 -9.92 -7.90
N VAL A 9 3.27 -8.64 -7.94
CA VAL A 9 2.53 -8.00 -9.04
C VAL A 9 3.32 -6.83 -9.63
N SER A 10 4.65 -6.86 -9.47
CA SER A 10 5.51 -5.77 -9.92
C SER A 10 5.55 -5.61 -11.44
N ASN A 11 5.90 -4.41 -11.90
CA ASN A 11 6.07 -4.06 -13.32
C ASN A 11 4.82 -4.32 -14.18
N ASN A 12 3.65 -4.04 -13.63
CA ASN A 12 2.37 -4.11 -14.32
C ASN A 12 1.79 -2.70 -14.53
N ARG A 13 0.55 -2.64 -15.02
CA ARG A 13 -0.20 -1.39 -15.21
C ARG A 13 -1.37 -1.29 -14.22
N LEU A 14 -1.21 -1.79 -12.99
CA LEU A 14 -2.25 -1.68 -11.98
C LEU A 14 -2.44 -0.22 -11.58
N GLU A 15 -3.69 0.23 -11.54
CA GLU A 15 -4.05 1.62 -11.28
C GLU A 15 -4.86 1.74 -9.98
N LYS A 16 -5.08 2.98 -9.53
CA LYS A 16 -5.85 3.33 -8.32
C LYS A 16 -5.17 2.85 -7.03
N LYS A 17 -5.94 2.61 -5.97
CA LYS A 17 -5.44 2.29 -4.62
C LYS A 17 -5.28 0.79 -4.40
N ILE A 18 -4.39 0.40 -3.50
CA ILE A 18 -4.38 -0.94 -2.92
C ILE A 18 -5.60 -1.06 -1.99
N PRO A 19 -6.51 -2.04 -2.17
CA PRO A 19 -7.70 -2.17 -1.33
C PRO A 19 -7.36 -2.51 0.12
N GLU A 20 -8.01 -1.84 1.08
CA GLU A 20 -7.85 -2.13 2.51
C GLU A 20 -8.21 -3.59 2.87
N SER A 21 -9.16 -4.17 2.12
CA SER A 21 -9.56 -5.57 2.27
C SER A 21 -8.44 -6.57 2.02
N MET A 22 -7.33 -6.19 1.37
CA MET A 22 -6.18 -7.06 1.19
C MET A 22 -5.52 -7.45 2.52
N ILE A 23 -5.72 -6.69 3.60
CA ILE A 23 -5.25 -7.06 4.94
C ILE A 23 -5.82 -8.43 5.37
N MET A 24 -7.06 -8.74 4.98
CA MET A 24 -7.74 -10.00 5.37
C MET A 24 -7.06 -11.24 4.80
N ILE A 25 -6.43 -11.12 3.62
CA ILE A 25 -5.68 -12.23 2.99
C ILE A 25 -4.18 -12.17 3.32
N GLY A 26 -3.73 -11.09 3.97
CA GLY A 26 -2.32 -10.80 4.22
C GLY A 26 -1.70 -11.54 5.40
N GLY A 27 -2.48 -12.21 6.26
CA GLY A 27 -1.97 -12.83 7.49
C GLY A 27 -0.84 -13.85 7.30
N HIS A 28 -0.70 -14.41 6.10
CA HIS A 28 0.37 -15.36 5.74
C HIS A 28 1.38 -14.82 4.72
N LEU A 29 1.17 -13.60 4.20
CA LEU A 29 2.09 -13.01 3.21
C LEU A 29 3.45 -12.76 3.86
N ARG A 30 4.48 -13.42 3.33
CA ARG A 30 5.89 -13.24 3.71
C ARG A 30 6.61 -12.32 2.73
N HIS A 31 6.12 -12.26 1.49
CA HIS A 31 6.64 -11.39 0.46
C HIS A 31 5.50 -10.70 -0.29
N ALA A 32 5.64 -9.39 -0.50
CA ALA A 32 4.80 -8.65 -1.43
C ALA A 32 5.61 -7.63 -2.23
N SER A 33 5.29 -7.47 -3.52
CA SER A 33 5.86 -6.45 -4.39
C SER A 33 4.78 -5.84 -5.27
N PHE A 34 4.57 -4.53 -5.09
CA PHE A 34 3.68 -3.67 -5.88
C PHE A 34 4.48 -2.69 -6.77
N ARG A 35 5.80 -2.84 -6.80
CA ARG A 35 6.73 -1.93 -7.47
C ARG A 35 6.40 -1.77 -8.95
N GLY A 36 6.59 -0.57 -9.50
CA GLY A 36 6.52 -0.37 -10.96
C GLY A 36 5.11 -0.49 -11.51
N ASN A 37 4.11 0.01 -10.79
CA ASN A 37 2.72 0.09 -11.22
C ASN A 37 2.28 1.56 -11.32
N ARG A 38 0.98 1.80 -11.51
CA ARG A 38 0.36 3.13 -11.54
C ARG A 38 -0.53 3.35 -10.31
N LEU A 39 -0.13 2.81 -9.16
CA LEU A 39 -0.92 2.89 -7.92
C LEU A 39 -0.80 4.27 -7.27
N CYS A 40 -1.87 4.71 -6.61
CA CYS A 40 -1.97 6.03 -6.01
C CYS A 40 -2.94 5.97 -4.81
N GLY A 41 -2.56 6.59 -3.69
CA GLY A 41 -3.32 6.61 -2.45
C GLY A 41 -2.57 5.99 -1.26
N GLN A 42 -3.25 5.90 -0.13
CA GLN A 42 -2.68 5.36 1.11
C GLN A 42 -2.47 3.84 1.00
N ILE A 43 -1.30 3.35 1.38
CA ILE A 43 -1.01 1.92 1.56
C ILE A 43 -1.88 1.40 2.73
N PRO A 44 -2.46 0.18 2.67
CA PRO A 44 -3.19 -0.39 3.79
C PRO A 44 -2.32 -0.40 5.06
N GLN A 45 -2.85 0.19 6.14
CA GLN A 45 -2.04 0.42 7.34
C GLN A 45 -2.04 -0.78 8.31
N GLY A 46 -2.74 -1.87 7.96
CA GLY A 46 -2.64 -3.16 8.66
C GLY A 46 -1.43 -3.99 8.21
N ARG A 47 -0.99 -4.90 9.09
CA ARG A 47 0.06 -5.88 8.75
C ARG A 47 -0.46 -6.88 7.70
N PRO A 48 0.42 -7.39 6.80
CA PRO A 48 1.84 -7.07 6.68
C PRO A 48 2.15 -5.88 5.75
N PHE A 49 1.13 -5.26 5.15
CA PHE A 49 1.31 -4.17 4.17
C PHE A 49 2.03 -2.94 4.74
N ASN A 50 1.79 -2.59 6.01
CA ASN A 50 2.46 -1.46 6.64
C ASN A 50 3.93 -1.70 7.05
N VAL A 51 4.42 -2.94 6.95
CA VAL A 51 5.79 -3.34 7.38
C VAL A 51 6.65 -3.90 6.24
N PHE A 52 6.09 -4.14 5.05
CA PHE A 52 6.93 -4.45 3.90
C PHE A 52 7.90 -3.31 3.60
N PRO A 53 9.08 -3.59 3.03
CA PRO A 53 10.08 -2.56 2.77
C PRO A 53 9.59 -1.55 1.74
N VAL A 54 10.16 -0.34 1.76
CA VAL A 54 9.88 0.71 0.77
C VAL A 54 10.04 0.20 -0.67
N SER A 55 11.01 -0.68 -0.92
CA SER A 55 11.25 -1.30 -2.24
C SER A 55 10.05 -2.07 -2.81
N ALA A 56 9.11 -2.53 -1.96
CA ALA A 56 7.87 -3.15 -2.40
C ALA A 56 6.90 -2.14 -3.06
N TYR A 57 7.09 -0.83 -2.86
CA TYR A 57 6.13 0.21 -3.24
C TYR A 57 6.68 1.25 -4.23
N VAL A 58 8.00 1.27 -4.47
CA VAL A 58 8.64 2.27 -5.34
C VAL A 58 8.13 2.24 -6.78
N HIS A 59 8.31 3.35 -7.50
CA HIS A 59 7.85 3.54 -8.88
C HIS A 59 6.33 3.35 -9.06
N ASN A 60 5.55 3.95 -8.17
CA ASN A 60 4.10 4.13 -8.29
C ASN A 60 3.77 5.63 -8.34
N LEU A 61 2.56 6.00 -8.77
CA LEU A 61 2.20 7.40 -9.01
C LEU A 61 2.19 8.26 -7.74
N CYS A 62 1.54 7.78 -6.67
CA CYS A 62 1.36 8.60 -5.46
C CYS A 62 1.16 7.80 -4.16
N LEU A 63 1.78 6.62 -4.04
CA LEU A 63 1.65 5.84 -2.81
C LEU A 63 2.22 6.59 -1.59
N CYS A 64 1.46 6.59 -0.49
CA CYS A 64 1.81 7.24 0.77
C CYS A 64 1.33 6.42 1.98
N GLY A 65 1.78 6.78 3.19
CA GLY A 65 1.57 5.99 4.40
C GLY A 65 2.63 4.90 4.57
N LYS A 66 2.83 4.39 5.79
CA LYS A 66 3.93 3.46 6.10
C LYS A 66 3.97 2.28 5.10
N PRO A 67 5.15 1.91 4.57
CA PRO A 67 6.51 2.40 4.87
C PRO A 67 6.92 3.70 4.14
N MET A 68 6.07 4.23 3.26
CA MET A 68 6.31 5.46 2.49
C MET A 68 6.09 6.71 3.36
N PRO A 69 6.48 7.91 2.89
CA PRO A 69 6.13 9.16 3.55
C PRO A 69 4.63 9.25 3.85
N LEU A 70 4.27 9.89 4.96
CA LEU A 70 2.88 10.06 5.37
C LEU A 70 2.08 10.78 4.27
N CYS A 71 0.84 10.35 4.09
CA CYS A 71 -0.08 11.05 3.21
C CYS A 71 -0.30 12.47 3.73
N LYS A 72 -0.31 13.46 2.83
CA LYS A 72 -0.67 14.83 3.21
C LYS A 72 -2.13 14.81 3.67
N SER A 73 -2.38 15.17 4.92
CA SER A 73 -3.75 15.48 5.35
C SER A 73 -4.15 16.77 4.65
N ASN A 74 -5.27 16.76 3.93
CA ASN A 74 -5.94 18.01 3.57
C ASN A 74 -6.52 18.60 4.85
N SER A 75 -5.68 19.25 5.64
CA SER A 75 -6.10 20.00 6.81
C SER A 75 -6.83 21.26 6.35
N LYS A 76 -8.08 21.13 5.89
CA LYS A 76 -9.09 22.11 6.27
C LYS A 76 -9.49 21.76 7.70
N ALA A 77 -8.55 21.96 8.63
CA ALA A 77 -8.91 22.12 10.03
C ALA A 77 -9.68 23.44 10.05
N THR A 78 -11.00 23.34 9.98
CA THR A 78 -11.88 24.48 10.20
C THR A 78 -11.58 24.97 11.61
N VAL A 79 -10.82 26.06 11.70
CA VAL A 79 -10.74 26.87 12.91
C VAL A 79 -12.14 27.43 13.06
N HIS A 80 -12.98 26.79 13.88
CA HIS A 80 -14.17 27.45 14.38
C HIS A 80 -13.73 28.36 15.52
N ALA A 81 -14.10 29.62 15.34
CA ALA A 81 -13.87 30.76 16.23
C ALA A 81 -14.47 30.54 17.62
#